data_AF-A0A6B2TJE3-F1
#
_entry.id   AF-A0A6B2TJE3-F1
#
_cell.length_a   1.000
_cell.length_b   1.000
_cell.length_c   1.000
_cell.angle_alpha   90.00
_cell.angle_beta   90.00
_cell.angle_gamma   90.00
#
_symmetry.space_group_name_H-M   'P 1'
#
loop_
_entity.id
_entity.type
_entity.pdbx_description
1 polymer ?
#
loop_
_entity_poly.entity_id
_entity_poly.type
_entity_poly.pdbx_seq_one_letter_code
_entity_poly.pdbx_strand_id
1 'polypeptide(L)' 'MQSIINTEQAQAWNGYEGEHWAGNQERWDAVNAGFNAPLLDAASVGAGDRVLDVGCGAGQTTRLAARRA' A
#
# COMPACT_ATOMS: atom_id res chain seq x y z
N MET A 1 13.30 -4.56 -23.48
CA MET A 1 12.04 -3.96 -22.99
C MET A 1 11.18 -5.12 -22.52
N GLN A 2 10.93 -5.24 -21.21
CA GLN A 2 10.13 -6.35 -20.68
C GLN A 2 8.66 -6.14 -21.05
N SER A 3 7.97 -7.20 -21.48
CA SER A 3 6.53 -7.15 -21.73
C SER A 3 5.77 -7.12 -20.40
N ILE A 4 4.85 -6.18 -20.27
CA ILE A 4 3.90 -6.18 -19.14
C ILE A 4 2.91 -7.32 -19.38
N ILE A 5 2.84 -8.26 -18.44
CA ILE A 5 1.94 -9.42 -18.52
C ILE A 5 0.54 -9.05 -18.00
N ASN A 6 0.45 -8.29 -16.91
CA ASN A 6 -0.81 -7.86 -16.31
C ASN A 6 -1.28 -6.53 -16.93
N THR A 7 -1.60 -6.58 -18.22
CA THR A 7 -1.88 -5.38 -19.03
C THR A 7 -3.11 -4.61 -18.55
N GLU A 8 -4.18 -5.30 -18.14
CA GLU A 8 -5.41 -4.66 -17.65
C GLU A 8 -5.15 -3.85 -16.37
N GLN A 9 -4.49 -4.45 -15.37
CA GLN A 9 -4.15 -3.72 -14.14
C GLN A 9 -3.15 -2.60 -14.40
N ALA A 10 -2.19 -2.80 -15.31
CA ALA A 10 -1.28 -1.75 -15.70
C ALA A 10 -2.01 -0.57 -16.36
N GLN A 11 -3.02 -0.81 -17.20
CA GLN A 11 -3.82 0.24 -17.81
C GLN A 11 -4.71 0.96 -16.78
N ALA A 12 -5.30 0.21 -15.84
CA ALA A 12 -6.17 0.76 -14.80
C ALA A 12 -5.39 1.68 -13.84
N TRP A 13 -4.30 1.18 -13.26
CA TRP A 13 -3.48 1.91 -12.30
C TRP A 13 -2.66 3.06 -12.91
N ASN A 14 -2.35 3.00 -14.21
CA ASN A 14 -1.73 4.13 -14.92
C ASN A 14 -2.77 5.02 -15.64
N GLY A 15 -4.05 4.83 -15.36
CA GLY A 15 -5.14 5.61 -15.92
C GLY A 15 -5.99 6.24 -14.81
N TYR A 16 -7.28 6.38 -15.11
CA TYR A 16 -8.25 7.07 -14.25
C TYR A 16 -8.25 6.55 -12.80
N GLU A 17 -8.16 5.24 -12.58
CA GLU A 17 -8.20 4.68 -11.22
C GLU A 17 -7.00 5.14 -10.40
N GLY A 18 -5.80 5.12 -10.99
CA GLY A 18 -4.58 5.60 -10.33
C GLY A 18 -4.62 7.09 -10.05
N GLU A 19 -5.06 7.91 -11.01
CA GLU A 19 -5.23 9.35 -10.83
C GLU A 19 -6.24 9.67 -9.72
N HIS A 20 -7.39 9.00 -9.74
CA HIS A 20 -8.43 9.17 -8.73
C HIS A 20 -7.95 8.73 -7.34
N TRP A 21 -7.21 7.63 -7.27
CA TRP A 21 -6.61 7.15 -6.02
C TRP A 21 -5.63 8.17 -5.46
N ALA A 22 -4.65 8.61 -6.27
CA ALA A 22 -3.63 9.57 -5.87
C ALA A 22 -4.23 10.91 -5.43
N GLY A 23 -5.25 11.40 -6.14
CA GLY A 23 -5.95 12.64 -5.80
C GLY A 23 -6.79 12.58 -4.52
N ASN A 24 -7.05 11.38 -3.98
CA ASN A 24 -7.91 11.17 -2.80
C ASN A 24 -7.21 10.39 -1.69
N GLN A 25 -5.88 10.50 -1.58
CA GLN A 25 -5.06 9.71 -0.65
C GLN A 25 -5.57 9.70 0.80
N GLU A 26 -5.95 10.86 1.35
CA GLU A 26 -6.40 10.99 2.75
C GLU A 26 -7.69 10.22 3.00
N ARG A 27 -8.60 10.24 2.02
CA ARG A 27 -9.85 9.49 2.07
C ARG A 27 -9.57 7.99 2.10
N TRP A 28 -8.68 7.51 1.24
CA TRP A 28 -8.35 6.08 1.17
C TRP A 28 -7.60 5.60 2.40
N ASP A 29 -6.67 6.40 2.92
CA ASP A 29 -5.98 6.12 4.19
C ASP A 29 -6.99 6.05 5.35
N ALA A 30 -7.97 6.96 5.40
CA ALA A 30 -9.00 6.97 6.45
C ALA A 30 -9.93 5.75 6.38
N VAL A 31 -10.39 5.37 5.18
CA VAL A 31 -11.23 4.18 4.96
C VAL A 31 -10.50 2.91 5.40
N ASN A 32 -9.20 2.82 5.11
CA ASN A 32 -8.39 1.64 5.43
C ASN A 32 -7.81 1.66 6.85
N ALA A 33 -7.92 2.76 7.59
CA ALA A 33 -7.24 2.96 8.87
C ALA A 33 -7.56 1.86 9.90
N GLY A 34 -8.81 1.37 9.90
CA GLY A 34 -9.26 0.31 10.81
C GLY A 34 -8.53 -1.02 10.63
N PHE A 35 -7.91 -1.26 9.47
CA PHE A 35 -7.19 -2.50 9.17
C PHE A 35 -5.70 -2.43 9.51
N ASN A 36 -5.14 -1.24 9.74
CA ASN A 36 -3.70 -1.06 9.91
C ASN A 36 -3.13 -1.87 11.08
N ALA A 37 -3.71 -1.76 12.28
CA ALA A 37 -3.22 -2.48 13.44
C ALA A 37 -3.44 -4.01 13.31
N PRO A 38 -4.64 -4.51 12.98
CA PRO A 38 -4.85 -5.94 12.74
C PRO A 38 -3.90 -6.54 11.69
N LEU A 39 -3.64 -5.82 10.59
CA LEU A 39 -2.72 -6.27 9.54
C LEU A 39 -1.29 -6.43 10.09
N LEU A 40 -0.77 -5.41 10.76
CA LEU A 40 0.60 -5.40 11.27
C LEU A 40 0.78 -6.40 12.43
N ASP A 41 -0.25 -6.58 13.25
CA ASP A 41 -0.26 -7.57 14.33
C ASP A 41 -0.26 -9.00 13.75
N ALA A 42 -1.11 -9.27 12.74
CA ALA A 42 -1.16 -10.57 12.08
C ALA A 42 0.15 -10.91 11.36
N ALA A 43 0.78 -9.92 10.72
CA ALA A 43 2.10 -10.06 10.12
C ALA A 43 3.23 -10.19 11.16
N SER A 44 2.93 -9.99 12.45
CA SER A 44 3.88 -10.06 13.57
C SER A 44 5.11 -9.16 13.38
N VAL A 45 4.93 -8.00 12.76
CA VAL A 45 6.02 -7.04 12.51
C VAL A 45 6.53 -6.50 13.85
N GLY A 46 7.82 -6.69 14.10
CA GLY A 46 8.50 -6.27 15.31
C GLY A 46 9.96 -5.88 15.09
N ALA A 47 10.61 -5.45 16.17
CA ALA A 47 11.94 -4.84 16.12
C ALA A 47 12.98 -5.73 15.43
N GLY A 48 13.70 -5.18 14.46
CA GLY A 48 14.71 -5.86 13.66
C GLY A 48 14.17 -6.48 12.36
N ASP A 49 12.86 -6.46 12.13
CA ASP A 49 12.28 -6.98 10.90
C ASP A 49 12.62 -6.13 9.69
N ARG A 50 12.76 -6.79 8.54
CA ARG A 50 12.88 -6.12 7.23
C ARG A 50 11.59 -6.32 6.46
N VAL A 51 10.81 -5.24 6.34
CA VAL A 51 9.48 -5.27 5.72
C VAL A 51 9.54 -4.79 4.27
N LEU A 52 8.87 -5.50 3.36
CA LEU A 52 8.56 -5.06 2.00
C LEU A 52 7.05 -4.88 1.87
N ASP A 53 6.62 -3.67 1.54
CA ASP A 53 5.22 -3.31 1.33
C ASP A 53 4.95 -3.14 -0.17
N VAL A 54 4.25 -4.10 -0.79
CA VAL A 54 3.95 -4.11 -2.23
C VAL A 54 2.57 -3.49 -2.44
N GLY A 55 2.54 -2.39 -3.21
CA GLY A 55 1.30 -1.62 -3.36
C GLY A 55 1.05 -0.69 -2.17
N CYS A 56 2.11 -0.03 -1.67
CA CYS A 56 2.08 0.80 -0.47
C CYS A 56 1.13 2.01 -0.51
N GLY A 57 0.53 2.32 -1.67
CA GLY A 57 -0.35 3.48 -1.85
C GLY A 57 0.36 4.78 -1.47
N ALA A 58 -0.23 5.55 -0.55
CA ALA A 58 0.37 6.77 0.00
C ALA A 58 1.40 6.51 1.13
N GLY A 59 1.74 5.24 1.39
CA GLY A 59 2.80 4.81 2.31
C GLY A 59 2.41 4.70 3.78
N GLN A 60 1.12 4.77 4.12
CA GLN A 60 0.67 4.74 5.52
C GLN A 60 1.06 3.45 6.24
N THR A 61 0.78 2.29 5.64
CA THR A 61 1.17 0.97 6.14
C THR A 61 2.68 0.83 6.25
N THR A 62 3.43 1.27 5.23
CA THR A 62 4.89 1.25 5.22
C THR A 62 5.47 2.04 6.40
N ARG A 63 4.98 3.27 6.65
CA ARG A 63 5.45 4.10 7.77
C ARG A 63 5.10 3.48 9.13
N LEU A 64 3.94 2.83 9.26
CA LEU A 64 3.54 2.16 10.48
C LEU A 64 4.40 0.91 10.74
N ALA A 65 4.67 0.11 9.72
CA ALA A 65 5.57 -1.03 9.80
C ALA A 65 6.98 -0.60 10.22
N ALA A 66 7.53 0.46 9.59
CA ALA A 66 8.84 0.99 9.92
C ALA A 66 8.96 1.57 11.35
N ARG A 67 7.84 1.93 12.00
CA ARG A 67 7.82 2.34 13.41
C ARG A 67 7.79 1.16 14.39
N ARG A 68 7.38 -0.03 13.93
CA ARG A 68 7.33 -1.26 14.74
C ARG A 68 8.61 -2.08 14.61
N ALA A 69 9.18 -2.07 13.39
CA ALA A 69 10.40 -2.76 13.04
C ALA A 69 11.67 -2.07 13.54
#